data_AF-A0A7X0CAC8-F1
#
_entry.id   AF-A0A7X0CAC8-F1
#
_cell.length_a   1.000
_cell.length_b   1.000
_cell.length_c   1.000
_cell.angle_alpha   90.00
_cell.angle_beta   90.00
_cell.angle_gamma   90.00
#
_symmetry.space_group_name_H-M   'P 1'
#
loop_
_entity.id
_entity.type
_entity.pdbx_description
1 polymer ?
#
loop_
_entity_poly.entity_id
_entity_poly.type
_entity_poly.pdbx_seq_one_letter_code
_entity_poly.pdbx_strand_id
1 'polypeptide(L)'
;MLRRRGWSMGRRGHYLIGAPWTYLLHLEPDLGRIPESERRGTIWYPFHGWEKNAVSGDHSRLAAEIREVETGPVTVCLYWLEFANPDIRRAYESAGFRLVCHGDRGSRWDGKGRDFLRGQLAELRRHRRVASNRLGSALFYGASVGCDVAVYGDPMQFEGERPEYGGTARRMRLWPELHGVRVDPDLAAEAARRELGFDHQATPEELLRMFGWKRVRCA
;
A
#
# COMPACT_ATOMS: atom_id res chain seq x y z
N MET A 1 -7.51 -7.97 16.81
CA MET A 1 -7.07 -9.24 16.16
C MET A 1 -5.61 -9.61 16.46
N LEU A 2 -4.65 -8.69 16.33
CA LEU A 2 -3.20 -8.98 16.49
C LEU A 2 -2.77 -9.36 17.92
N ARG A 3 -3.34 -8.74 18.96
CA ARG A 3 -3.08 -9.13 20.37
C ARG A 3 -3.46 -10.58 20.66
N ARG A 4 -4.66 -11.00 20.20
CA ARG A 4 -5.15 -12.37 20.35
C ARG A 4 -4.27 -13.37 19.59
N ARG A 5 -3.79 -13.00 18.39
CA ARG A 5 -2.87 -13.82 17.59
C ARG A 5 -1.49 -13.96 18.24
N GLY A 6 -0.93 -12.88 18.79
CA GLY A 6 0.31 -12.93 19.55
C GLY A 6 0.17 -13.85 20.77
N TRP A 7 -0.93 -13.71 21.51
CA TRP A 7 -1.25 -14.58 22.65
C TRP A 7 -1.42 -16.05 22.27
N SER A 8 -2.16 -16.36 21.19
CA SER A 8 -2.38 -17.72 20.71
C SER A 8 -1.11 -18.37 20.17
N MET A 9 -0.13 -17.58 19.72
CA MET A 9 1.21 -18.04 19.33
C MET A 9 2.19 -18.08 20.51
N GLY A 10 1.71 -17.94 21.75
CA GLY A 10 2.56 -17.96 22.95
C GLY A 10 3.46 -16.72 23.12
N ARG A 11 3.36 -15.72 22.24
CA ARG A 11 4.18 -14.51 22.30
C ARG A 11 3.70 -13.64 23.46
N ARG A 12 4.57 -13.45 24.46
CA ARG A 12 4.39 -12.51 25.57
C ARG A 12 5.24 -11.25 25.33
N GLY A 13 4.92 -10.16 26.02
CA GLY A 13 5.70 -8.91 25.94
C GLY A 13 5.69 -8.21 24.57
N HIS A 14 4.57 -8.24 23.85
CA HIS A 14 4.40 -7.46 22.62
C HIS A 14 3.43 -6.30 22.84
N TYR A 15 3.72 -5.16 22.23
CA TYR A 15 2.86 -3.98 22.21
C TYR A 15 2.26 -3.79 20.81
N LEU A 16 1.03 -3.30 20.76
CA LEU A 16 0.45 -2.78 19.51
C LEU A 16 0.71 -1.28 19.52
N ILE A 17 1.38 -0.76 18.49
CA ILE A 17 1.75 0.66 18.39
C ILE A 17 1.25 1.31 17.09
N GLY A 18 0.35 0.65 16.34
CA GLY A 18 -0.05 1.09 15.00
C GLY A 18 1.02 0.82 13.92
N ALA A 19 0.67 1.10 12.67
CA ALA A 19 1.57 0.93 11.54
C ALA A 19 2.59 2.07 11.44
N PRO A 20 3.81 1.85 10.91
CA PRO A 20 4.77 2.93 10.64
C PRO A 20 4.19 4.10 9.81
N TRP A 21 3.18 3.80 8.99
CA TRP A 21 2.41 4.79 8.22
C TRP A 21 1.75 5.87 9.10
N THR A 22 1.16 5.52 10.24
CA THR A 22 0.48 6.51 11.10
C THR A 22 1.47 7.49 11.73
N TYR A 23 2.67 7.00 12.07
CA TYR A 23 3.79 7.83 12.49
C TYR A 23 4.28 8.75 11.39
N LEU A 24 4.37 8.26 10.14
CA LEU A 24 4.75 9.09 9.01
C LEU A 24 3.75 10.24 8.80
N LEU A 25 2.44 9.97 8.87
CA LEU A 25 1.41 11.01 8.75
C LEU A 25 1.53 12.08 9.85
N HIS A 26 1.90 11.68 11.07
CA HIS A 26 2.11 12.59 12.19
C HIS A 26 3.39 13.43 12.02
N LEU A 27 4.48 12.81 11.57
CA LEU A 27 5.77 13.48 11.40
C LEU A 27 5.82 14.38 10.16
N GLU A 28 5.07 14.04 9.12
CA GLU A 28 5.12 14.69 7.80
C GLU A 28 3.69 15.14 7.37
N PRO A 29 3.01 16.03 8.12
CA PRO A 29 1.62 16.39 7.88
C PRO A 29 1.40 17.05 6.51
N ASP A 30 2.42 17.74 5.99
CA ASP A 30 2.34 18.52 4.75
C ASP A 30 2.99 17.84 3.54
N LEU A 31 3.72 16.73 3.74
CA LEU A 31 4.44 16.05 2.67
C LEU A 31 3.51 15.65 1.52
N GLY A 32 3.73 16.22 0.34
CA GLY A 32 2.95 15.97 -0.88
C GLY A 32 1.48 16.38 -0.81
N ARG A 33 1.08 17.13 0.22
CA ARG A 33 -0.28 17.67 0.33
C ARG A 33 -0.48 18.75 -0.73
N ILE A 34 -1.59 18.65 -1.45
CA ILE A 34 -2.07 19.68 -2.38
C ILE A 34 -3.52 20.01 -2.02
N PRO A 35 -4.08 21.15 -2.49
CA PRO A 35 -5.50 21.43 -2.31
C PRO A 35 -6.38 20.29 -2.83
N GLU A 36 -7.45 19.94 -2.09
CA GLU A 36 -8.31 18.81 -2.44
C GLU A 36 -8.92 18.95 -3.84
N SER A 37 -9.25 20.18 -4.25
CA SER A 37 -9.75 20.51 -5.59
C SER A 37 -8.76 20.22 -6.72
N GLU A 38 -7.47 20.09 -6.42
CA GLU A 38 -6.40 19.83 -7.40
C GLU A 38 -6.04 18.35 -7.50
N ARG A 39 -6.47 17.52 -6.55
CA ARG A 39 -6.27 16.07 -6.58
C ARG A 39 -7.02 15.48 -7.76
N ARG A 40 -6.30 14.71 -8.59
CA ARG A 40 -6.87 14.15 -9.82
C ARG A 40 -6.26 12.80 -10.17
N GLY A 41 -7.00 12.05 -10.97
CA GLY A 41 -6.53 10.77 -11.50
C GLY A 41 -6.39 9.66 -10.47
N THR A 42 -5.83 8.56 -10.96
CA THR A 42 -5.73 7.30 -10.22
C THR A 42 -4.28 6.88 -10.13
N ILE A 43 -3.82 6.55 -8.93
CA ILE A 43 -2.58 5.80 -8.75
C ILE A 43 -2.88 4.31 -8.63
N TRP A 44 -2.26 3.54 -9.51
CA TRP A 44 -2.46 2.11 -9.67
C TRP A 44 -1.27 1.33 -9.16
N TYR A 45 -1.51 0.31 -8.35
CA TYR A 45 -0.48 -0.59 -7.80
C TYR A 45 -0.72 -2.01 -8.30
N PRO A 46 -0.14 -2.42 -9.45
CA PRO A 46 -0.22 -3.80 -9.89
C PRO A 46 0.36 -4.74 -8.83
N PHE A 47 -0.27 -5.91 -8.67
CA PHE A 47 0.31 -6.99 -7.90
C PHE A 47 1.60 -7.41 -8.54
N HIS A 48 2.61 -7.61 -7.70
CA HIS A 48 3.97 -7.75 -8.16
C HIS A 48 4.67 -8.97 -7.56
N GLY A 49 5.68 -9.41 -8.30
CA GLY A 49 6.65 -10.39 -7.83
C GLY A 49 7.58 -9.83 -6.75
N TRP A 50 8.49 -10.65 -6.29
CA TRP A 50 9.62 -10.24 -5.46
C TRP A 50 10.85 -11.06 -5.81
N GLU A 51 11.98 -10.81 -5.16
CA GLU A 51 13.29 -11.36 -5.53
C GLU A 51 13.31 -12.89 -5.67
N LYS A 52 12.40 -13.60 -5.00
CA LYS A 52 12.36 -15.06 -4.99
C LYS A 52 11.26 -15.66 -5.86
N ASN A 53 10.16 -14.94 -6.11
CA ASN A 53 9.02 -15.46 -6.86
C ASN A 53 8.49 -14.39 -7.83
N ALA A 54 8.45 -14.74 -9.11
CA ALA A 54 7.76 -13.95 -10.11
C ALA A 54 6.24 -14.20 -10.04
N VAL A 55 5.46 -13.23 -10.52
CA VAL A 55 4.03 -13.40 -10.77
C VAL A 55 3.81 -13.75 -12.23
N SER A 56 2.87 -14.66 -12.49
CA SER A 56 2.30 -14.90 -13.81
C SER A 56 1.05 -14.04 -13.97
N GLY A 57 0.99 -13.29 -15.07
CA GLY A 57 -0.14 -12.42 -15.39
C GLY A 57 0.10 -11.67 -16.70
N ASP A 58 -0.96 -11.15 -17.29
CA ASP A 58 -0.87 -10.37 -18.52
C ASP A 58 -0.94 -8.87 -18.22
N HIS A 59 0.23 -8.24 -18.17
CA HIS A 59 0.35 -6.80 -17.93
C HIS A 59 -0.32 -5.95 -19.02
N SER A 60 -0.31 -6.41 -20.27
CA SER A 60 -0.93 -5.68 -21.39
C SER A 60 -2.45 -5.71 -21.29
N ARG A 61 -3.01 -6.87 -20.96
CA ARG A 61 -4.45 -7.02 -20.69
C ARG A 61 -4.87 -6.19 -19.49
N LEU A 62 -4.10 -6.22 -18.40
CA LEU A 62 -4.39 -5.39 -17.24
C LEU A 62 -4.32 -3.90 -17.58
N ALA A 63 -3.32 -3.47 -18.36
CA ALA A 63 -3.22 -2.08 -18.80
C ALA A 63 -4.42 -1.65 -19.67
N ALA A 64 -4.91 -2.53 -20.55
CA ALA A 64 -6.11 -2.27 -21.34
C ALA A 64 -7.36 -2.11 -20.47
N GLU A 65 -7.56 -2.98 -19.48
CA GLU A 65 -8.68 -2.89 -18.53
C GLU A 65 -8.62 -1.62 -17.69
N ILE A 66 -7.42 -1.22 -17.21
CA ILE A 66 -7.24 0.04 -16.49
C ILE A 66 -7.63 1.22 -17.37
N ARG A 67 -7.25 1.20 -18.66
CA ARG A 67 -7.56 2.28 -19.61
C ARG A 67 -9.06 2.37 -19.91
N GLU A 68 -9.78 1.25 -19.87
CA GLU A 68 -11.23 1.21 -20.05
C GLU A 68 -11.98 1.74 -18.82
N VAL A 69 -11.53 1.40 -17.61
CA VAL A 69 -12.22 1.75 -16.36
C VAL A 69 -11.91 3.17 -15.89
N GLU A 70 -10.65 3.62 -16.01
CA GLU A 70 -10.20 4.88 -15.42
C GLU A 70 -10.37 6.05 -16.41
N THR A 71 -11.18 7.04 -16.03
CA THR A 71 -11.52 8.18 -16.90
C THR A 71 -10.52 9.34 -16.82
N GLY A 72 -9.58 9.30 -15.88
CA GLY A 72 -8.61 10.37 -15.62
C GLY A 72 -7.17 9.97 -15.96
N PRO A 73 -6.19 10.84 -15.67
CA PRO A 73 -4.79 10.46 -15.78
C PRO A 73 -4.48 9.31 -14.81
N VAL A 74 -3.72 8.33 -15.28
CA VAL A 74 -3.33 7.17 -14.48
C VAL A 74 -1.82 7.18 -14.28
N THR A 75 -1.40 7.05 -13.03
CA THR A 75 -0.03 6.76 -12.63
C THR A 75 0.04 5.29 -12.23
N VAL A 76 0.88 4.47 -12.85
CA VAL A 76 1.16 3.09 -12.43
C VAL A 76 2.45 3.07 -11.61
N CYS A 77 2.36 2.62 -10.36
CA CYS A 77 3.50 2.39 -9.50
C CYS A 77 3.94 0.93 -9.58
N LEU A 78 5.06 0.67 -10.25
CA LEU A 78 5.63 -0.67 -10.36
C LEU A 78 6.57 -0.97 -9.20
N TYR A 79 6.69 -2.25 -8.85
CA TYR A 79 7.77 -2.71 -7.98
C TYR A 79 9.12 -2.51 -8.66
N TRP A 80 10.20 -2.28 -7.91
CA TRP A 80 11.49 -1.89 -8.49
C TRP A 80 12.04 -2.90 -9.52
N LEU A 81 11.85 -4.21 -9.32
CA LEU A 81 12.23 -5.23 -10.32
C LEU A 81 11.40 -5.13 -11.61
N GLU A 82 10.12 -4.83 -11.49
CA GLU A 82 9.22 -4.67 -12.64
C GLU A 82 9.44 -3.33 -13.34
N PHE A 83 9.77 -2.29 -12.58
CA PHE A 83 10.20 -1.00 -13.10
C PHE A 83 11.55 -1.11 -13.81
N ALA A 84 12.42 -2.04 -13.41
CA ALA A 84 13.65 -2.34 -14.15
C ALA A 84 13.40 -3.21 -15.40
N ASN A 85 12.22 -3.84 -15.53
CA ASN A 85 11.89 -4.69 -16.66
C ASN A 85 11.29 -3.87 -17.83
N PRO A 86 11.96 -3.77 -18.98
CA PRO A 86 11.50 -2.96 -20.10
C PRO A 86 10.22 -3.49 -20.77
N ASP A 87 9.96 -4.81 -20.73
CA ASP A 87 8.73 -5.38 -21.30
C ASP A 87 7.50 -4.99 -20.48
N ILE A 88 7.60 -5.10 -19.15
CA ILE A 88 6.51 -4.71 -18.25
C ILE A 88 6.26 -3.21 -18.36
N ARG A 89 7.33 -2.40 -18.37
CA ARG A 89 7.19 -0.95 -18.56
C ARG A 89 6.49 -0.59 -19.87
N ARG A 90 6.92 -1.21 -20.98
CA ARG A 90 6.30 -1.00 -22.29
C ARG A 90 4.80 -1.30 -22.29
N ALA A 91 4.34 -2.33 -21.58
CA ALA A 91 2.92 -2.67 -21.50
C ALA A 91 2.07 -1.50 -20.96
N TYR A 92 2.55 -0.82 -19.91
CA TYR A 92 1.83 0.31 -19.32
C TYR A 92 2.12 1.66 -20.00
N GLU A 93 3.35 1.90 -20.46
CA GLU A 93 3.71 3.11 -21.22
C GLU A 93 2.96 3.20 -22.55
N SER A 94 2.84 2.08 -23.28
CA SER A 94 2.09 2.02 -24.55
C SER A 94 0.60 2.25 -24.34
N ALA A 95 0.08 1.93 -23.15
CA ALA A 95 -1.29 2.26 -22.76
C ALA A 95 -1.45 3.74 -22.43
N GLY A 96 -0.37 4.54 -22.33
CA GLY A 96 -0.36 5.98 -22.07
C GLY A 96 -0.35 6.37 -20.59
N PHE A 97 0.16 5.50 -19.71
CA PHE A 97 0.23 5.76 -18.27
C PHE A 97 1.56 6.37 -17.85
N ARG A 98 1.55 7.21 -16.80
CA ARG A 98 2.78 7.65 -16.14
C ARG A 98 3.30 6.51 -15.28
N LEU A 99 4.58 6.14 -15.40
CA LEU A 99 5.18 5.14 -14.53
C LEU A 99 5.98 5.78 -13.41
N VAL A 100 5.87 5.20 -12.20
CA VAL A 100 6.69 5.54 -11.04
C VAL A 100 7.17 4.29 -10.33
N CYS A 101 8.19 4.46 -9.50
CA CYS A 101 8.64 3.49 -8.52
C CYS A 101 8.95 4.26 -7.23
N HIS A 102 8.51 3.76 -6.07
CA HIS A 102 8.82 4.38 -4.77
C HIS A 102 10.24 4.09 -4.29
N GLY A 103 11.05 3.40 -5.10
CA GLY A 103 12.44 3.07 -4.84
C GLY A 103 12.67 1.58 -4.62
N ASP A 104 13.95 1.21 -4.59
CA ASP A 104 14.40 -0.16 -4.37
C ASP A 104 13.98 -0.69 -3.01
N ARG A 105 13.86 -2.02 -2.90
CA ARG A 105 13.77 -2.66 -1.60
C ARG A 105 15.08 -2.43 -0.82
N GLY A 106 14.98 -1.75 0.30
CA GLY A 106 16.09 -1.61 1.25
C GLY A 106 16.40 -2.90 1.98
N SER A 107 17.61 -2.99 2.54
CA SER A 107 17.97 -4.00 3.52
C SER A 107 18.27 -3.36 4.89
N ARG A 108 18.45 -4.19 5.93
CA ARG A 108 18.89 -3.70 7.24
C ARG A 108 20.28 -3.03 7.18
N TRP A 109 21.07 -3.35 6.16
CA TRP A 109 22.49 -3.04 6.09
C TRP A 109 22.84 -1.94 5.09
N ASP A 110 21.92 -1.61 4.17
CA ASP A 110 22.08 -0.52 3.22
C ASP A 110 21.05 0.59 3.45
N GLY A 111 21.36 1.79 2.95
CA GLY A 111 20.48 2.94 3.06
C GLY A 111 19.40 3.01 1.97
N LYS A 112 19.24 1.98 1.15
CA LYS A 112 18.32 2.01 0.01
C LYS A 112 16.87 1.93 0.50
N GLY A 113 15.93 2.50 -0.27
CA GLY A 113 14.50 2.40 0.01
C GLY A 113 14.01 3.13 1.27
N ARG A 114 14.85 3.94 1.93
CA ARG A 114 14.48 4.69 3.15
C ARG A 114 13.29 5.64 2.95
N ASP A 115 13.11 6.13 1.73
CA ASP A 115 12.07 7.08 1.37
C ASP A 115 10.84 6.43 0.72
N PHE A 116 10.74 5.09 0.69
CA PHE A 116 9.63 4.38 0.05
C PHE A 116 8.26 4.87 0.54
N LEU A 117 8.06 4.95 1.86
CA LEU A 117 6.78 5.41 2.41
C LEU A 117 6.56 6.92 2.19
N ARG A 118 7.63 7.72 2.16
CA ARG A 118 7.55 9.17 1.86
C ARG A 118 7.10 9.40 0.41
N GLY A 119 7.72 8.69 -0.54
CA GLY A 119 7.33 8.72 -1.95
C GLY A 119 5.90 8.25 -2.15
N GLN A 120 5.52 7.15 -1.49
CA GLN A 120 4.15 6.64 -1.53
C GLN A 120 3.14 7.63 -0.96
N LEU A 121 3.42 8.28 0.18
CA LEU A 121 2.57 9.33 0.74
C LEU A 121 2.45 10.53 -0.19
N ALA A 122 3.55 10.99 -0.76
CA ALA A 122 3.56 12.14 -1.66
C ALA A 122 2.75 11.88 -2.94
N GLU A 123 2.81 10.66 -3.49
CA GLU A 123 2.00 10.30 -4.65
C GLU A 123 0.53 10.11 -4.25
N LEU A 124 0.20 9.40 -3.18
CA LEU A 124 -1.19 9.19 -2.76
C LEU A 124 -1.94 10.51 -2.50
N ARG A 125 -1.30 11.48 -1.85
CA ARG A 125 -1.90 12.80 -1.58
C ARG A 125 -2.13 13.66 -2.83
N ARG A 126 -1.55 13.32 -3.98
CA ARG A 126 -1.79 13.99 -5.27
C ARG A 126 -2.94 13.38 -6.08
N HIS A 127 -3.29 12.13 -5.78
CA HIS A 127 -4.30 11.40 -6.53
C HIS A 127 -5.64 11.43 -5.79
N ARG A 128 -6.73 11.43 -6.56
CA ARG A 128 -8.08 11.31 -6.02
C ARG A 128 -8.43 9.86 -5.68
N ARG A 129 -7.85 8.92 -6.43
CA ARG A 129 -8.19 7.50 -6.37
C ARG A 129 -6.94 6.63 -6.29
N VAL A 130 -7.04 5.51 -5.58
CA VAL A 130 -6.02 4.46 -5.50
C VAL A 130 -6.65 3.12 -5.91
N ALA A 131 -5.95 2.37 -6.74
CA ALA A 131 -6.45 1.10 -7.24
C ALA A 131 -5.38 0.01 -7.34
N SER A 132 -5.80 -1.24 -7.35
CA SER A 132 -4.95 -2.42 -7.56
C SER A 132 -5.79 -3.62 -8.02
N ASN A 133 -5.15 -4.62 -8.60
CA ASN A 133 -5.75 -5.94 -8.86
C ASN A 133 -5.77 -6.86 -7.63
N ARG A 134 -5.11 -6.47 -6.53
CA ARG A 134 -5.22 -7.16 -5.24
C ARG A 134 -5.25 -6.16 -4.09
N LEU A 135 -6.13 -6.40 -3.13
CA LEU A 135 -6.14 -5.62 -1.89
C LEU A 135 -4.78 -5.77 -1.17
N GLY A 136 -4.15 -4.64 -0.84
CA GLY A 136 -2.84 -4.58 -0.19
C GLY A 136 -2.66 -3.29 0.60
N SER A 137 -1.53 -3.15 1.30
CA SER A 137 -1.29 -2.02 2.20
C SER A 137 -1.42 -0.65 1.54
N ALA A 138 -1.04 -0.52 0.27
CA ALA A 138 -1.16 0.73 -0.48
C ALA A 138 -2.59 1.28 -0.54
N LEU A 139 -3.60 0.40 -0.55
CA LEU A 139 -5.02 0.77 -0.64
C LEU A 139 -5.50 1.31 0.71
N PHE A 140 -5.09 0.68 1.81
CA PHE A 140 -5.35 1.21 3.16
C PHE A 140 -4.64 2.54 3.39
N TYR A 141 -3.39 2.68 2.94
CA TYR A 141 -2.64 3.94 3.01
C TYR A 141 -3.36 5.05 2.24
N GLY A 142 -3.82 4.77 1.01
CA GLY A 142 -4.57 5.74 0.20
C GLY A 142 -5.91 6.12 0.84
N ALA A 143 -6.69 5.16 1.31
CA ALA A 143 -7.95 5.44 2.00
C ALA A 143 -7.74 6.31 3.25
N SER A 144 -6.66 6.08 4.01
CA SER A 144 -6.33 6.89 5.19
C SER A 144 -5.98 8.36 4.90
N VAL A 145 -5.64 8.67 3.64
CA VAL A 145 -5.41 10.04 3.16
C VAL A 145 -6.53 10.52 2.22
N GLY A 146 -7.69 9.85 2.25
CA GLY A 146 -8.90 10.25 1.55
C GLY A 146 -8.90 9.94 0.05
N CYS A 147 -8.15 8.95 -0.43
CA CYS A 147 -8.34 8.45 -1.78
C CYS A 147 -9.58 7.55 -1.87
N ASP A 148 -10.33 7.68 -2.97
CA ASP A 148 -11.31 6.67 -3.38
C ASP A 148 -10.58 5.34 -3.67
N VAL A 149 -11.13 4.22 -3.22
CA VAL A 149 -10.49 2.89 -3.35
C VAL A 149 -11.16 2.06 -4.45
N ALA A 150 -10.37 1.27 -5.17
CA ALA A 150 -10.87 0.22 -6.05
C ALA A 150 -9.95 -1.01 -6.07
N VAL A 151 -10.55 -2.20 -6.14
CA VAL A 151 -9.81 -3.46 -6.31
C VAL A 151 -10.45 -4.29 -7.43
N TYR A 152 -9.81 -4.33 -8.60
CA TYR A 152 -10.37 -4.94 -9.81
C TYR A 152 -9.28 -5.38 -10.79
N GLY A 153 -9.68 -6.19 -11.76
CA GLY A 153 -8.80 -6.79 -12.77
C GLY A 153 -8.20 -8.12 -12.37
N ASP A 154 -7.44 -8.72 -13.29
CA ASP A 154 -6.77 -10.00 -13.06
C ASP A 154 -5.84 -9.86 -11.84
N PRO A 155 -6.10 -10.60 -10.73
CA PRO A 155 -5.25 -10.50 -9.55
C PRO A 155 -3.81 -10.91 -9.80
N MET A 156 -3.49 -11.51 -10.96
CA MET A 156 -2.23 -12.22 -11.26
C MET A 156 -1.99 -13.32 -10.22
N GLN A 157 -1.02 -14.21 -10.40
CA GLN A 157 -0.80 -15.31 -9.44
C GLN A 157 0.68 -15.61 -9.27
N PHE A 158 1.07 -16.06 -8.07
CA PHE A 158 2.35 -16.73 -7.92
C PHE A 158 2.25 -18.15 -8.47
N GLU A 159 3.35 -18.65 -9.02
CA GLU A 159 3.45 -20.05 -9.39
C GLU A 159 3.20 -20.95 -8.16
N GLY A 160 2.29 -21.91 -8.28
CA GLY A 160 1.90 -22.80 -7.20
C GLY A 160 1.09 -22.15 -6.06
N GLU A 161 0.59 -20.92 -6.23
CA GLU A 161 -0.34 -20.31 -5.27
C GLU A 161 -1.58 -21.19 -5.09
N ARG A 162 -1.97 -21.43 -3.83
CA ARG A 162 -3.23 -22.09 -3.46
C ARG A 162 -4.20 -21.04 -2.91
N PRO A 163 -5.07 -20.44 -3.75
CA PRO A 163 -5.90 -19.30 -3.38
C PRO A 163 -6.82 -19.57 -2.19
N GLU A 164 -7.18 -20.82 -1.94
CA GLU A 164 -8.05 -21.24 -0.84
C GLU A 164 -7.42 -20.98 0.55
N TYR A 165 -6.10 -21.15 0.68
CA TYR A 165 -5.36 -21.04 1.95
C TYR A 165 -4.73 -19.66 2.19
N GLY A 166 -4.63 -18.81 1.15
CA GLY A 166 -3.92 -17.54 1.20
C GLY A 166 -4.38 -16.58 0.10
N GLY A 167 -3.57 -15.56 -0.20
CA GLY A 167 -3.79 -14.74 -1.40
C GLY A 167 -5.15 -14.04 -1.47
N THR A 168 -5.75 -14.04 -2.66
CA THR A 168 -6.93 -13.23 -2.98
C THR A 168 -8.20 -13.73 -2.30
N ALA A 169 -8.43 -15.04 -2.21
CA ALA A 169 -9.65 -15.54 -1.57
C ALA A 169 -9.67 -15.24 -0.06
N ARG A 170 -8.52 -15.26 0.62
CA ARG A 170 -8.44 -14.83 2.02
C ARG A 170 -8.78 -13.34 2.17
N ARG A 171 -8.32 -12.48 1.26
CA ARG A 171 -8.64 -11.04 1.28
C ARG A 171 -10.13 -10.80 1.05
N MET A 172 -10.73 -11.48 0.08
CA MET A 172 -12.16 -11.44 -0.19
C MET A 172 -13.00 -11.88 1.02
N ARG A 173 -12.55 -12.87 1.80
CA ARG A 173 -13.26 -13.30 3.02
C ARG A 173 -13.15 -12.30 4.18
N LEU A 174 -12.03 -11.58 4.27
CA LEU A 174 -11.76 -10.67 5.39
C LEU A 174 -12.30 -9.26 5.15
N TRP A 175 -12.32 -8.82 3.89
CA TRP A 175 -12.75 -7.50 3.47
C TRP A 175 -13.55 -7.57 2.16
N PRO A 176 -14.66 -8.33 2.10
CA PRO A 176 -15.48 -8.44 0.89
C PRO A 176 -15.93 -7.08 0.36
N GLU A 177 -16.20 -6.13 1.24
CA GLU A 177 -16.66 -4.77 0.95
C GLU A 177 -15.61 -3.89 0.24
N LEU A 178 -14.33 -4.27 0.26
CA LEU A 178 -13.24 -3.50 -0.33
C LEU A 178 -12.88 -3.93 -1.76
N HIS A 179 -13.76 -4.67 -2.43
CA HIS A 179 -13.52 -5.18 -3.78
C HIS A 179 -14.54 -4.66 -4.80
N GLY A 180 -14.06 -4.42 -6.02
CA GLY A 180 -14.82 -3.85 -7.13
C GLY A 180 -14.20 -2.56 -7.68
N VAL A 181 -14.73 -2.11 -8.81
CA VAL A 181 -14.32 -0.85 -9.48
C VAL A 181 -14.72 0.40 -8.70
N ARG A 182 -15.63 0.27 -7.73
CA ARG A 182 -16.02 1.33 -6.79
C ARG A 182 -16.20 0.69 -5.42
N VAL A 183 -15.54 1.25 -4.43
CA VAL A 183 -15.69 0.90 -3.02
C VAL A 183 -16.28 2.10 -2.30
N ASP A 184 -17.15 1.85 -1.33
CA ASP A 184 -17.69 2.90 -0.46
C ASP A 184 -16.53 3.61 0.29
N PRO A 185 -16.36 4.94 0.13
CA PRO A 185 -15.26 5.67 0.75
C PRO A 185 -15.24 5.59 2.28
N ASP A 186 -16.41 5.57 2.93
CA ASP A 186 -16.51 5.53 4.39
C ASP A 186 -16.10 4.15 4.91
N LEU A 187 -16.53 3.07 4.24
CA LEU A 187 -16.08 1.71 4.57
C LEU A 187 -14.57 1.55 4.36
N ALA A 188 -14.03 2.10 3.28
CA ALA A 188 -12.59 2.07 3.02
C ALA A 188 -11.79 2.84 4.08
N ALA A 189 -12.26 4.02 4.47
CA ALA A 189 -11.65 4.84 5.51
C ALA A 189 -11.69 4.17 6.89
N GLU A 190 -12.83 3.59 7.27
CA GLU A 190 -12.96 2.84 8.53
C GLU A 190 -12.03 1.63 8.55
N ALA A 191 -12.02 0.84 7.47
CA ALA A 191 -11.13 -0.31 7.35
C ALA A 191 -9.66 0.12 7.45
N ALA A 192 -9.26 1.19 6.78
CA ALA A 192 -7.90 1.72 6.90
C ALA A 192 -7.57 2.19 8.31
N ARG A 193 -8.47 2.92 8.99
CA ARG A 193 -8.27 3.34 10.38
C ARG A 193 -7.98 2.14 11.29
N ARG A 194 -8.77 1.08 11.14
CA ARG A 194 -8.68 -0.15 11.93
C ARG A 194 -7.42 -0.96 11.61
N GLU A 195 -7.17 -1.26 10.34
CA GLU A 195 -6.06 -2.12 9.92
C GLU A 195 -4.69 -1.45 10.09
N LEU A 196 -4.63 -0.12 9.98
CA LEU A 196 -3.42 0.66 10.26
C LEU A 196 -3.22 0.96 11.74
N GLY A 197 -4.24 0.71 12.56
CA GLY A 197 -4.17 0.85 14.02
C GLY A 197 -3.98 2.30 14.46
N PHE A 198 -4.73 3.24 13.87
CA PHE A 198 -4.72 4.64 14.28
C PHE A 198 -5.05 4.81 15.76
N ASP A 199 -5.97 4.00 16.30
CA ASP A 199 -6.36 4.01 17.72
C ASP A 199 -5.32 3.33 18.64
N HIS A 200 -4.19 2.90 18.07
CA HIS A 200 -3.09 2.25 18.79
C HIS A 200 -1.77 2.97 18.62
N GLN A 201 -1.75 4.15 17.97
CA GLN A 201 -0.50 4.90 17.78
C GLN A 201 0.04 5.37 19.14
N ALA A 202 1.15 4.77 19.56
CA ALA A 202 1.79 5.14 20.82
C ALA A 202 2.55 6.47 20.69
N THR A 203 2.44 7.34 21.70
CA THR A 203 3.18 8.61 21.75
C THR A 203 4.69 8.37 21.98
N PRO A 204 5.56 9.38 21.75
CA PRO A 204 6.97 9.28 22.11
C PRO A 204 7.20 8.86 23.57
N GLU A 205 6.47 9.43 24.53
CA GLU A 205 6.55 9.09 25.95
C GLU A 205 6.10 7.65 26.24
N GLU A 206 5.08 7.17 25.55
CA GLU A 206 4.62 5.79 25.66
C GLU A 206 5.66 4.82 25.12
N LEU A 207 6.26 5.11 23.95
CA LEU A 207 7.33 4.29 23.38
C LEU A 207 8.55 4.22 24.31
N LEU A 208 8.99 5.35 24.88
CA LEU A 208 10.09 5.38 25.84
C LEU A 208 9.80 4.47 27.05
N ARG A 209 8.58 4.53 27.60
CA ARG A 209 8.16 3.70 28.73
C ARG A 209 8.04 2.22 28.35
N MET A 210 7.40 1.90 27.23
CA MET A 210 7.17 0.52 26.76
C MET A 210 8.48 -0.23 26.51
N PHE A 211 9.49 0.46 25.93
CA PHE A 211 10.76 -0.14 25.56
C PHE A 211 11.90 0.13 26.54
N GLY A 212 11.64 0.83 27.65
CA GLY A 212 12.66 1.20 28.63
C GLY A 212 13.77 2.09 28.06
N TRP A 213 13.48 2.82 26.99
CA TRP A 213 14.44 3.71 26.35
C TRP A 213 14.65 4.96 27.22
N LYS A 214 15.92 5.30 27.45
CA LYS A 214 16.28 6.57 28.09
C LYS A 214 16.30 7.64 27.00
N ARG A 215 15.84 8.86 27.33
CA ARG A 215 16.10 10.03 26.45
C ARG A 215 17.61 10.15 26.29
N VAL A 216 18.11 9.92 25.09
CA VAL A 216 19.49 10.27 24.75
C VAL A 216 19.52 11.80 24.71
N ARG A 217 20.29 12.43 25.61
CA ARG A 217 20.58 13.85 25.47
C ARG A 217 21.45 13.99 24.23
N CYS A 218 20.95 14.65 23.19
CA CYS A 218 21.83 15.15 22.14
C CYS A 218 22.72 16.23 22.78
N ALA A 219 24.04 16.02 22.71
CA ALA A 219 25.03 17.04 23.03
C ALA A 219 25.16 18.03 21.87
#